data_AF-A0A2E3W649-F1
#
_entry.id   AF-A0A2E3W649-F1
#
_cell.length_a   1.000
_cell.length_b   1.000
_cell.length_c   1.000
_cell.angle_alpha   90.00
_cell.angle_beta   90.00
_cell.angle_gamma   90.00
#
_symmetry.space_group_name_H-M   'P 1'
#
loop_
_entity.id
_entity.type
_entity.pdbx_description
1 polymer ?
#
loop_
_entity_poly.entity_id
_entity_poly.type
_entity_poly.pdbx_seq_one_letter_code
_entity_poly.pdbx_strand_id
1 'polypeptide(L)'
;MAFSIFGKTFKFDQNKDGHTDFLLTYVGEEISVRKIDYNLDGKFDFIQDFSVEGYSYVTKIDSDYDGTFEIEKKAKVVGEKIVVWTSRLHGDTYKIESKQSRDLLQAQAKDCVQVRDQTISFFENFTNSFTQILNHSRNDFTNIDYNLSIHKSCYKNFDSEDFNEHAKETVKRGMRCLATLGNKHKKSPKRIELFNLLDMFKIHYENGAANTEIACGEKSLKWEGVTAVGSTAPYKGYGEHQLNHPFVILNPNFKSGFWGGIKSGNHSFEDEEFQGSIFHEMIHNMGYSHNVGLDMAYTCEGCCFSGGKLRERDIVDDGNVACRLCAGDYESNTDERYMEDLALYEGKRQSYAFRHLVLSKNKKIDWNDRRLSSLLEYFFVNEGRFGKSLAGELLPLIKDESLRKKWKVKAGETWEGKTGEKLFNDSFAKFFKTFVVDGDEKKAYNELVNLKVGELLRSRVHSSMSTSVQRVDESLVLLKGLLRHVEESAEYIPLKAEINAFLKSDVLD
;
A
#
# COMPACT_ATOMS: atom_id res chain seq x y z
N MET A 1 10.40 -23.07 -25.52
CA MET A 1 9.56 -22.46 -26.58
C MET A 1 8.78 -21.33 -25.93
N ALA A 2 9.08 -20.07 -26.27
CA ALA A 2 8.29 -18.94 -25.76
C ALA A 2 6.96 -18.91 -26.53
N PHE A 3 5.85 -19.16 -25.84
CA PHE A 3 4.53 -19.04 -26.44
C PHE A 3 4.21 -17.56 -26.62
N SER A 4 4.36 -17.06 -27.85
CA SER A 4 3.96 -15.70 -28.24
C SER A 4 2.54 -15.39 -27.74
N ILE A 5 2.42 -14.35 -26.93
CA ILE A 5 1.20 -13.86 -26.27
C ILE A 5 0.49 -12.75 -27.05
N PHE A 6 1.01 -12.42 -28.23
CA PHE A 6 0.48 -11.37 -29.08
C PHE A 6 -1.00 -11.59 -29.37
N GLY A 7 -1.85 -10.68 -28.89
CA GLY A 7 -3.29 -10.72 -29.13
C GLY A 7 -4.05 -11.75 -28.29
N LYS A 8 -3.45 -12.28 -27.21
CA LYS A 8 -4.15 -13.23 -26.33
C LYS A 8 -5.15 -12.52 -25.43
N THR A 9 -6.34 -13.11 -25.33
CA THR A 9 -7.32 -12.78 -24.30
C THR A 9 -7.42 -13.94 -23.33
N PHE A 10 -7.28 -13.65 -22.04
CA PHE A 10 -7.52 -14.55 -20.94
C PHE A 10 -8.90 -14.24 -20.34
N LYS A 11 -9.68 -15.28 -20.07
CA LYS A 11 -11.03 -15.17 -19.51
C LYS A 11 -11.16 -16.18 -18.37
N PHE A 12 -11.73 -15.73 -17.26
CA PHE A 12 -11.93 -16.54 -16.07
C PHE A 12 -13.38 -16.41 -15.61
N ASP A 13 -13.99 -17.57 -15.37
CA ASP A 13 -15.29 -17.76 -14.75
C ASP A 13 -15.01 -18.28 -13.32
N GLN A 14 -14.95 -17.35 -12.38
CA GLN A 14 -14.54 -17.55 -10.98
C GLN A 14 -15.65 -18.15 -10.12
N ASN A 15 -16.92 -18.01 -10.52
CA ASN A 15 -18.08 -18.58 -9.82
C ASN A 15 -18.69 -19.82 -10.53
N LYS A 16 -18.26 -20.12 -11.76
CA LYS A 16 -18.72 -21.22 -12.62
C LYS A 16 -20.17 -21.10 -13.08
N ASP A 17 -20.67 -19.88 -13.26
CA ASP A 17 -22.02 -19.64 -13.75
C ASP A 17 -22.12 -19.57 -15.29
N GLY A 18 -20.98 -19.66 -15.99
CA GLY A 18 -20.90 -19.58 -17.44
C GLY A 18 -20.65 -18.16 -17.98
N HIS A 19 -20.56 -17.16 -17.12
CA HIS A 19 -20.17 -15.79 -17.45
C HIS A 19 -18.68 -15.55 -17.18
N THR A 20 -18.12 -14.49 -17.76
CA THR A 20 -16.71 -14.14 -17.56
C THR A 20 -16.62 -13.09 -16.48
N ASP A 21 -15.98 -13.44 -15.36
CA ASP A 21 -15.83 -12.54 -14.22
C ASP A 21 -14.57 -11.68 -14.34
N PHE A 22 -13.51 -12.24 -14.91
CA PHE A 22 -12.26 -11.55 -15.14
C PHE A 22 -11.77 -11.73 -16.57
N LEU A 23 -11.48 -10.61 -17.23
CA LEU A 23 -10.98 -10.59 -18.61
C LEU A 23 -9.75 -9.72 -18.72
N LEU A 24 -8.70 -10.26 -19.32
CA LEU A 24 -7.46 -9.55 -19.61
C LEU A 24 -7.08 -9.77 -21.06
N THR A 25 -6.86 -8.71 -21.83
CA THR A 25 -6.41 -8.79 -23.21
C THR A 25 -5.06 -8.14 -23.37
N TYR A 26 -4.18 -8.79 -24.12
CA TYR A 26 -2.85 -8.28 -24.47
C TYR A 26 -2.78 -7.89 -25.94
N VAL A 27 -2.05 -6.81 -26.24
CA VAL A 27 -1.56 -6.47 -27.57
C VAL A 27 -0.03 -6.46 -27.49
N GLY A 28 0.59 -7.49 -28.07
CA GLY A 28 1.99 -7.78 -27.78
C GLY A 28 2.18 -8.27 -26.34
N GLU A 29 3.10 -7.65 -25.62
CA GLU A 29 3.38 -7.94 -24.20
C GLU A 29 2.64 -6.96 -23.26
N GLU A 30 1.86 -6.03 -23.81
CA GLU A 30 1.15 -5.01 -23.05
C GLU A 30 -0.31 -5.40 -22.83
N ILE A 31 -0.82 -5.11 -21.63
CA ILE A 31 -2.25 -5.20 -21.34
C ILE A 31 -2.97 -4.08 -22.10
N SER A 32 -3.89 -4.45 -22.98
CA SER A 32 -4.72 -3.49 -23.72
C SER A 32 -6.06 -3.24 -23.05
N VAL A 33 -6.62 -4.27 -22.39
CA VAL A 33 -7.94 -4.19 -21.74
C VAL A 33 -7.96 -5.07 -20.50
N ARG A 34 -8.49 -4.52 -19.40
CA ARG A 34 -8.82 -5.26 -18.17
C ARG A 34 -10.30 -5.04 -17.85
N LYS A 35 -11.03 -6.13 -17.56
CA LYS A 35 -12.42 -6.06 -17.11
C LYS A 35 -12.66 -6.97 -15.91
N ILE A 36 -13.49 -6.51 -14.98
CA ILE A 36 -13.82 -7.22 -13.74
C ILE A 36 -15.32 -7.08 -13.48
N ASP A 37 -15.98 -8.21 -13.21
CA ASP A 37 -17.32 -8.33 -12.63
C ASP A 37 -17.11 -8.53 -11.12
N TYR A 38 -17.43 -7.51 -10.33
CA TYR A 38 -17.22 -7.45 -8.89
C TYR A 38 -18.40 -7.99 -8.08
N ASN A 39 -19.59 -8.12 -8.67
CA ASN A 39 -20.76 -8.67 -7.99
C ASN A 39 -21.15 -10.07 -8.48
N LEU A 40 -20.46 -10.57 -9.51
CA LEU A 40 -20.65 -11.87 -10.17
C LEU A 40 -22.06 -12.00 -10.76
N ASP A 41 -22.59 -10.94 -11.38
CA ASP A 41 -23.92 -10.91 -12.00
C ASP A 41 -23.91 -11.12 -13.52
N GLY A 42 -22.73 -11.32 -14.11
CA GLY A 42 -22.49 -11.52 -15.53
C GLY A 42 -22.23 -10.23 -16.30
N LYS A 43 -22.16 -9.08 -15.63
CA LYS A 43 -21.79 -7.77 -16.21
C LYS A 43 -20.50 -7.24 -15.59
N PHE A 44 -19.70 -6.55 -16.40
CA PHE A 44 -18.47 -5.95 -15.91
C PHE A 44 -18.75 -4.62 -15.22
N ASP A 45 -18.37 -4.53 -13.95
CA ASP A 45 -18.47 -3.32 -13.14
C ASP A 45 -17.25 -2.40 -13.30
N PHE A 46 -16.13 -2.99 -13.71
CA PHE A 46 -14.89 -2.28 -13.97
C PHE A 46 -14.39 -2.58 -15.37
N ILE A 47 -14.14 -1.54 -16.15
CA ILE A 47 -13.49 -1.63 -17.45
C ILE A 47 -12.35 -0.63 -17.48
N GLN A 48 -11.17 -1.10 -17.85
CA GLN A 48 -10.02 -0.26 -18.10
C GLN A 48 -9.45 -0.57 -19.48
N ASP A 49 -9.55 0.42 -20.35
CA ASP A 49 -8.96 0.42 -21.68
C ASP A 49 -7.66 1.20 -21.64
N PHE A 50 -6.61 0.62 -22.21
CA PHE A 50 -5.28 1.19 -22.24
C PHE A 50 -4.94 1.66 -23.66
N SER A 51 -4.05 2.64 -23.79
CA SER A 51 -3.66 3.20 -25.10
C SER A 51 -4.84 3.73 -25.93
N VAL A 52 -5.82 4.33 -25.26
CA VAL A 52 -6.95 4.98 -25.93
C VAL A 52 -6.48 6.28 -26.58
N GLU A 53 -6.95 6.60 -27.80
CA GLU A 53 -6.49 7.79 -28.53
C GLU A 53 -6.52 9.06 -27.65
N GLY A 54 -5.35 9.69 -27.47
CA GLY A 54 -5.18 10.91 -26.67
C GLY A 54 -5.05 10.71 -25.16
N TYR A 55 -5.19 9.48 -24.66
CA TYR A 55 -5.12 9.12 -23.23
C TYR A 55 -4.23 7.89 -23.00
N SER A 56 -3.59 7.85 -21.84
CA SER A 56 -2.81 6.68 -21.41
C SER A 56 -3.75 5.53 -20.99
N TYR A 57 -4.87 5.84 -20.31
CA TYR A 57 -5.98 4.91 -20.11
C TYR A 57 -7.31 5.66 -20.01
N VAL A 58 -8.39 4.89 -20.17
CA VAL A 58 -9.74 5.24 -19.75
C VAL A 58 -10.29 4.13 -18.86
N THR A 59 -10.70 4.47 -17.63
CA THR A 59 -11.36 3.56 -16.70
C THR A 59 -12.82 3.96 -16.54
N LYS A 60 -13.72 2.98 -16.56
CA LYS A 60 -15.14 3.12 -16.25
C LYS A 60 -15.47 2.23 -15.05
N ILE A 61 -16.23 2.76 -14.11
CA ILE A 61 -16.59 2.08 -12.86
C ILE A 61 -18.09 2.23 -12.66
N ASP A 62 -18.75 1.10 -12.42
CA ASP A 62 -20.10 0.91 -11.91
C ASP A 62 -19.97 0.56 -10.42
N SER A 63 -20.13 1.55 -9.53
CA SER A 63 -19.90 1.35 -8.09
C SER A 63 -21.13 0.94 -7.30
N ASP A 64 -22.32 0.99 -7.90
CA ASP A 64 -23.57 0.53 -7.28
C ASP A 64 -24.17 -0.71 -7.94
N TYR A 65 -23.51 -1.21 -8.99
CA TYR A 65 -23.81 -2.44 -9.70
C TYR A 65 -25.18 -2.44 -10.39
N ASP A 66 -25.60 -1.29 -10.90
CA ASP A 66 -26.89 -1.13 -11.59
C ASP A 66 -26.81 -1.39 -13.11
N GLY A 67 -25.59 -1.59 -13.64
CA GLY A 67 -25.26 -1.75 -15.05
C GLY A 67 -24.86 -0.45 -15.75
N THR A 68 -24.79 0.67 -15.04
CA THR A 68 -24.44 2.00 -15.55
C THR A 68 -23.13 2.47 -14.94
N PHE A 69 -22.12 2.73 -15.78
CA PHE A 69 -20.87 3.31 -15.30
C PHE A 69 -21.05 4.76 -14.86
N GLU A 70 -21.10 5.03 -13.56
CA GLU A 70 -21.26 6.39 -13.03
C GLU A 70 -19.94 7.15 -12.87
N ILE A 71 -18.78 6.47 -12.94
CA ILE A 71 -17.47 7.12 -12.86
C ILE A 71 -16.63 6.82 -14.10
N GLU A 72 -16.04 7.87 -14.67
CA GLU A 72 -15.03 7.77 -15.73
C GLU A 72 -13.73 8.44 -15.29
N LYS A 73 -12.62 7.71 -15.32
CA LYS A 73 -11.28 8.26 -15.12
C LYS A 73 -10.52 8.23 -16.43
N LYS A 74 -10.07 9.39 -16.88
CA LYS A 74 -9.18 9.54 -18.04
C LYS A 74 -7.86 10.05 -17.54
N ALA A 75 -6.75 9.56 -18.07
CA ALA A 75 -5.51 10.27 -17.82
C ALA A 75 -4.56 10.28 -18.99
N LYS A 76 -3.64 11.23 -18.91
CA LYS A 76 -2.74 11.59 -19.99
C LYS A 76 -1.43 12.07 -19.40
N VAL A 77 -0.33 11.61 -19.99
CA VAL A 77 0.98 12.17 -19.71
C VAL A 77 1.12 13.54 -20.38
N VAL A 78 1.51 14.53 -19.57
CA VAL A 78 1.71 15.92 -19.96
C VAL A 78 3.06 16.38 -19.41
N GLY A 79 4.10 16.36 -20.26
CA GLY A 79 5.48 16.60 -19.82
C GLY A 79 5.95 15.50 -18.87
N GLU A 80 6.56 15.91 -17.75
CA GLU A 80 7.01 15.00 -16.69
C GLU A 80 5.90 14.63 -15.70
N LYS A 81 4.64 14.92 -16.03
CA LYS A 81 3.51 14.68 -15.14
C LYS A 81 2.51 13.76 -15.78
N ILE A 82 1.77 13.08 -14.93
CA ILE A 82 0.46 12.61 -15.30
C ILE A 82 -0.64 13.54 -14.80
N VAL A 83 -1.65 13.72 -15.63
CA VAL A 83 -2.89 14.41 -15.32
C VAL A 83 -4.04 13.43 -15.43
N VAL A 84 -4.79 13.28 -14.34
CA VAL A 84 -5.96 12.40 -14.22
C VAL A 84 -7.20 13.26 -14.06
N TRP A 85 -8.18 13.04 -14.91
CA TRP A 85 -9.50 13.63 -14.84
C TRP A 85 -10.48 12.56 -14.38
N THR A 86 -11.12 12.81 -13.25
CA THR A 86 -12.23 11.98 -12.77
C THR A 86 -13.52 12.71 -13.09
N SER A 87 -14.40 12.05 -13.82
CA SER A 87 -15.71 12.56 -14.19
C SER A 87 -16.78 11.65 -13.62
N ARG A 88 -17.92 12.22 -13.22
CA ARG A 88 -19.08 11.49 -12.73
C ARG A 88 -20.27 11.71 -13.64
N LEU A 89 -21.08 10.69 -13.84
CA LEU A 89 -22.28 10.75 -14.64
C LEU A 89 -23.34 11.61 -13.95
N HIS A 90 -23.87 12.60 -14.68
CA HIS A 90 -24.96 13.48 -14.26
C HIS A 90 -26.00 13.54 -15.37
N GLY A 91 -27.09 12.79 -15.22
CA GLY A 91 -28.01 12.51 -16.33
C GLY A 91 -27.27 11.70 -17.39
N ASP A 92 -27.30 12.15 -18.63
CA ASP A 92 -26.66 11.43 -19.76
C ASP A 92 -25.23 11.91 -20.07
N THR A 93 -24.63 12.73 -19.18
CA THR A 93 -23.33 13.36 -19.44
C THR A 93 -22.37 13.23 -18.26
N TYR A 94 -21.12 12.89 -18.56
CA TYR A 94 -20.05 12.94 -17.56
C TYR A 94 -19.61 14.39 -17.32
N LYS A 95 -19.51 14.78 -16.05
CA LYS A 95 -18.95 16.06 -15.64
C LYS A 95 -17.68 15.82 -14.83
N ILE A 96 -16.63 16.57 -15.15
CA ILE A 96 -15.35 16.50 -14.43
C ILE A 96 -15.58 16.94 -12.99
N GLU A 97 -15.36 16.02 -12.05
CA GLU A 97 -15.46 16.26 -10.61
C GLU A 97 -14.10 16.68 -10.03
N SER A 98 -13.01 16.10 -10.55
CA SER A 98 -11.67 16.44 -10.11
C SER A 98 -10.62 16.28 -11.20
N LYS A 99 -9.53 17.03 -11.04
CA LYS A 99 -8.32 16.93 -11.85
C LYS A 99 -7.12 16.84 -10.92
N GLN A 100 -6.34 15.79 -11.05
CA GLN A 100 -5.14 15.57 -10.25
C GLN A 100 -3.91 15.55 -11.16
N SER A 101 -2.82 16.18 -10.73
CA SER A 101 -1.55 16.15 -11.46
C SER A 101 -0.39 15.78 -10.56
N ARG A 102 0.55 15.00 -11.11
CA ARG A 102 1.58 14.31 -10.34
C ARG A 102 2.83 14.06 -11.18
N ASP A 103 4.01 14.20 -10.58
CA ASP A 103 5.30 14.03 -11.26
C ASP A 103 5.65 12.54 -11.46
N LEU A 104 6.12 12.18 -12.66
CA LEU A 104 6.46 10.82 -13.10
C LEU A 104 7.71 10.19 -12.44
N LEU A 105 8.42 10.93 -11.58
CA LEU A 105 9.73 10.52 -11.05
C LEU A 105 9.82 10.55 -9.52
N GLN A 106 8.79 11.02 -8.81
CA GLN A 106 8.80 11.04 -7.34
C GLN A 106 8.25 9.76 -6.70
N ALA A 107 7.59 8.87 -7.46
CA ALA A 107 7.03 7.62 -6.94
C ALA A 107 8.12 6.60 -6.56
N GLN A 108 9.22 6.53 -7.33
CA GLN A 108 10.23 5.47 -7.16
C GLN A 108 11.06 5.51 -5.87
N ALA A 109 11.13 6.65 -5.17
CA ALA A 109 12.01 6.82 -4.01
C ALA A 109 11.27 6.92 -2.65
N LYS A 110 9.93 6.87 -2.66
CA LYS A 110 9.11 7.03 -1.45
C LYS A 110 8.03 5.98 -1.26
N ASP A 111 7.74 5.15 -2.25
CA ASP A 111 6.67 4.15 -2.13
C ASP A 111 6.92 3.14 -1.00
N CYS A 112 8.18 2.82 -0.69
CA CYS A 112 8.51 1.95 0.44
C CYS A 112 8.63 2.71 1.79
N VAL A 113 8.62 4.05 1.78
CA VAL A 113 8.68 4.90 2.99
C VAL A 113 7.64 6.02 2.90
N GLN A 114 6.37 5.67 3.16
CA GLN A 114 5.27 6.59 3.45
C GLN A 114 5.06 7.79 2.49
N VAL A 115 4.09 7.68 1.57
CA VAL A 115 2.91 8.58 1.37
C VAL A 115 2.42 8.65 -0.11
N ARG A 116 1.15 8.23 -0.29
CA ARG A 116 0.03 8.69 -1.18
C ARG A 116 -0.13 8.32 -2.68
N ASP A 117 -1.33 7.75 -2.89
CA ASP A 117 -2.38 7.94 -3.91
C ASP A 117 -2.20 7.58 -5.40
N GLN A 118 -2.47 6.28 -5.62
CA GLN A 118 -3.56 5.65 -6.42
C GLN A 118 -3.61 5.78 -7.94
N THR A 119 -2.79 6.58 -8.60
CA THR A 119 -2.93 6.69 -10.06
C THR A 119 -1.62 6.84 -10.80
N ILE A 120 -0.61 7.42 -10.15
CA ILE A 120 0.66 7.80 -10.75
C ILE A 120 1.52 6.58 -11.03
N SER A 121 1.61 5.67 -10.05
CA SER A 121 2.37 4.44 -10.15
C SER A 121 1.90 3.70 -11.38
N PHE A 122 0.62 3.37 -11.50
CA PHE A 122 0.02 2.72 -12.68
C PHE A 122 0.36 3.35 -14.06
N PHE A 123 0.70 4.62 -14.10
CA PHE A 123 0.81 5.38 -15.35
C PHE A 123 2.22 5.76 -15.78
N GLU A 124 3.14 5.92 -14.82
CA GLU A 124 4.58 5.87 -15.10
C GLU A 124 4.94 4.58 -15.88
N ASN A 125 4.08 3.58 -15.71
CA ASN A 125 4.22 2.23 -16.23
C ASN A 125 3.88 2.04 -17.67
N PHE A 126 2.75 2.60 -18.04
CA PHE A 126 2.17 2.30 -19.32
C PHE A 126 2.85 3.12 -20.42
N THR A 127 3.27 4.35 -20.11
CA THR A 127 3.90 5.23 -21.09
C THR A 127 5.38 4.97 -21.35
N ASN A 128 6.11 4.33 -20.42
CA ASN A 128 7.50 3.90 -20.66
C ASN A 128 7.59 2.53 -21.37
N SER A 129 6.52 1.74 -21.39
CA SER A 129 6.44 0.43 -22.07
C SER A 129 6.41 0.56 -23.59
N PHE A 130 5.92 1.71 -24.07
CA PHE A 130 5.74 2.00 -25.50
C PHE A 130 7.03 2.14 -26.32
N THR A 131 8.22 2.11 -25.69
CA THR A 131 9.50 2.31 -26.42
C THR A 131 10.44 1.11 -26.40
N GLN A 132 10.14 0.00 -25.71
CA GLN A 132 11.08 -1.13 -25.66
C GLN A 132 10.41 -2.49 -25.81
N ILE A 133 9.96 -2.76 -27.03
CA ILE A 133 9.83 -4.11 -27.53
C ILE A 133 10.84 -4.28 -28.65
N LEU A 134 11.98 -4.91 -28.32
CA LEU A 134 12.61 -5.88 -29.20
C LEU A 134 13.37 -6.87 -28.32
N ASN A 135 12.78 -8.05 -28.15
CA ASN A 135 13.44 -9.30 -27.78
C ASN A 135 14.84 -9.37 -28.38
N HIS A 136 15.84 -9.16 -27.55
CA HIS A 136 17.20 -9.61 -27.78
C HIS A 136 17.61 -10.36 -26.53
N SER A 137 18.12 -11.57 -26.73
CA SER A 137 18.97 -12.29 -25.79
C SER A 137 19.94 -11.30 -25.13
N ARG A 138 19.56 -10.74 -23.99
CA ARG A 138 20.44 -9.87 -23.21
C ARG A 138 21.37 -10.82 -22.50
N ASN A 139 22.65 -10.78 -22.88
CA ASN A 139 23.71 -11.61 -22.29
C ASN A 139 23.84 -11.42 -20.76
N ASP A 140 23.19 -10.40 -20.22
CA ASP A 140 23.24 -10.04 -18.81
C ASP A 140 22.11 -10.63 -17.97
N PHE A 141 21.16 -11.34 -18.59
CA PHE A 141 20.07 -12.03 -17.90
C PHE A 141 20.12 -13.54 -18.13
N THR A 142 19.92 -14.29 -17.04
CA THR A 142 19.74 -15.74 -17.06
C THR A 142 18.25 -16.03 -16.91
N ASN A 143 17.63 -16.60 -17.95
CA ASN A 143 16.26 -17.12 -17.86
C ASN A 143 16.23 -18.36 -16.97
N ILE A 144 15.27 -18.42 -16.05
CA ILE A 144 14.99 -19.58 -15.20
C ILE A 144 13.50 -19.95 -15.32
N ASP A 145 13.09 -21.04 -14.66
CA ASP A 145 11.69 -21.49 -14.66
C ASP A 145 10.74 -20.42 -14.10
N TYR A 146 9.43 -20.59 -14.36
CA TYR A 146 8.37 -19.65 -13.99
C TYR A 146 8.48 -18.28 -14.67
N ASN A 147 9.03 -18.21 -15.88
CA ASN A 147 9.14 -16.97 -16.66
C ASN A 147 9.84 -15.84 -15.89
N LEU A 148 10.94 -16.20 -15.22
CA LEU A 148 11.79 -15.27 -14.49
C LEU A 148 13.12 -15.10 -15.23
N SER A 149 13.67 -13.89 -15.19
CA SER A 149 14.99 -13.57 -15.73
C SER A 149 15.85 -12.88 -14.68
N ILE A 150 16.97 -13.49 -14.32
CA ILE A 150 17.84 -12.96 -13.26
C ILE A 150 19.01 -12.20 -13.88
N HIS A 151 19.17 -10.93 -13.53
CA HIS A 151 20.30 -10.13 -13.98
C HIS A 151 21.60 -10.58 -13.29
N LYS A 152 22.72 -10.59 -14.02
CA LYS A 152 24.06 -10.98 -13.54
C LYS A 152 24.55 -10.22 -12.31
N SER A 153 23.97 -9.05 -12.03
CA SER A 153 24.30 -8.29 -10.82
C SER A 153 23.90 -9.00 -9.53
N CYS A 154 22.86 -9.85 -9.56
CA CYS A 154 22.45 -10.63 -8.39
C CYS A 154 23.53 -11.63 -7.99
N TYR A 155 24.17 -12.28 -8.96
CA TYR A 155 25.23 -13.27 -8.70
C TYR A 155 26.53 -12.67 -8.14
N LYS A 156 26.64 -11.34 -7.99
CA LYS A 156 27.73 -10.70 -7.25
C LYS A 156 27.55 -10.81 -5.74
N ASN A 157 26.30 -10.90 -5.29
CA ASN A 157 25.92 -10.86 -3.88
C ASN A 157 25.32 -12.18 -3.39
N PHE A 158 24.91 -13.06 -4.31
CA PHE A 158 24.25 -14.34 -4.01
C PHE A 158 24.89 -15.46 -4.83
N ASP A 159 24.90 -16.68 -4.29
CA ASP A 159 25.21 -17.87 -5.09
C ASP A 159 24.13 -18.04 -6.18
N SER A 160 24.55 -18.37 -7.41
CA SER A 160 23.62 -18.41 -8.54
C SER A 160 22.62 -19.56 -8.46
N GLU A 161 23.03 -20.72 -7.95
CA GLU A 161 22.14 -21.88 -7.84
C GLU A 161 21.13 -21.64 -6.71
N ASP A 162 21.62 -21.21 -5.55
CA ASP A 162 20.77 -20.89 -4.40
C ASP A 162 19.77 -19.79 -4.73
N PHE A 163 20.22 -18.67 -5.32
CA PHE A 163 19.34 -17.54 -5.63
C PHE A 163 18.25 -17.93 -6.64
N ASN A 164 18.63 -18.66 -7.69
CA ASN A 164 17.67 -19.12 -8.69
C ASN A 164 16.64 -20.06 -8.05
N GLU A 165 17.05 -20.95 -7.15
CA GLU A 165 16.12 -21.83 -6.43
C GLU A 165 15.19 -21.05 -5.52
N HIS A 166 15.69 -20.07 -4.76
CA HIS A 166 14.86 -19.23 -3.91
C HIS A 166 13.83 -18.43 -4.71
N ALA A 167 14.21 -17.85 -5.85
CA ALA A 167 13.29 -17.11 -6.70
C ALA A 167 12.17 -18.01 -7.26
N LYS A 168 12.50 -19.23 -7.72
CA LYS A 168 11.51 -20.21 -8.17
C LYS A 168 10.58 -20.65 -7.04
N GLU A 169 11.13 -20.93 -5.86
CA GLU A 169 10.34 -21.35 -4.70
C GLU A 169 9.45 -20.22 -4.18
N THR A 170 9.86 -18.95 -4.28
CA THR A 170 8.98 -17.79 -3.98
C THR A 170 7.71 -17.83 -4.82
N VAL A 171 7.82 -17.95 -6.15
CA VAL A 171 6.65 -18.00 -7.05
C VAL A 171 5.79 -19.21 -6.71
N LYS A 172 6.41 -20.40 -6.62
CA LYS A 172 5.71 -21.65 -6.37
C LYS A 172 4.98 -21.68 -5.02
N ARG A 173 5.63 -21.21 -3.94
CA ARG A 173 5.04 -21.12 -2.60
C ARG A 173 3.92 -20.09 -2.57
N GLY A 174 4.16 -18.89 -3.12
CA GLY A 174 3.17 -17.83 -3.21
C GLY A 174 1.90 -18.26 -3.96
N MET A 175 2.05 -18.82 -5.16
CA MET A 175 0.93 -19.31 -5.96
C MET A 175 0.16 -20.44 -5.26
N ARG A 176 0.86 -21.38 -4.62
CA ARG A 176 0.21 -22.45 -3.83
C ARG A 176 -0.58 -21.87 -2.66
N CYS A 177 0.00 -20.93 -1.92
CA CYS A 177 -0.65 -20.26 -0.81
C CYS A 177 -1.93 -19.55 -1.25
N LEU A 178 -1.84 -18.72 -2.31
CA LEU A 178 -3.01 -18.03 -2.90
C LEU A 178 -4.08 -19.01 -3.38
N ALA A 179 -3.68 -20.12 -4.03
CA ALA A 179 -4.62 -21.15 -4.48
C ALA A 179 -5.33 -21.86 -3.30
N THR A 180 -4.60 -22.18 -2.24
CA THR A 180 -5.17 -22.76 -1.00
C THR A 180 -6.14 -21.79 -0.35
N LEU A 181 -5.76 -20.52 -0.23
CA LEU A 181 -6.63 -19.46 0.30
C LEU A 181 -7.88 -19.29 -0.57
N GLY A 182 -7.72 -19.26 -1.90
CA GLY A 182 -8.83 -19.15 -2.85
C GLY A 182 -9.81 -20.32 -2.73
N ASN A 183 -9.30 -21.53 -2.58
CA ASN A 183 -10.13 -22.73 -2.37
C ASN A 183 -10.94 -22.67 -1.06
N LYS A 184 -10.36 -22.10 -0.01
CA LYS A 184 -11.03 -21.93 1.29
C LYS A 184 -12.15 -20.89 1.22
N HIS A 185 -11.90 -19.79 0.52
CA HIS A 185 -12.85 -18.69 0.36
C HIS A 185 -13.73 -18.80 -0.87
N LYS A 186 -13.70 -19.90 -1.64
CA LYS A 186 -14.42 -20.08 -2.92
C LYS A 186 -15.94 -19.87 -2.89
N LYS A 187 -16.55 -19.80 -1.69
CA LYS A 187 -17.97 -19.55 -1.50
C LYS A 187 -18.27 -18.12 -1.05
N SER A 188 -17.27 -17.33 -0.68
CA SER A 188 -17.49 -15.92 -0.33
C SER A 188 -17.77 -15.12 -1.60
N PRO A 189 -18.88 -14.38 -1.68
CA PRO A 189 -19.13 -13.50 -2.82
C PRO A 189 -18.11 -12.35 -2.92
N LYS A 190 -17.37 -12.03 -1.86
CA LYS A 190 -16.45 -10.87 -1.80
C LYS A 190 -15.00 -11.21 -2.15
N ARG A 191 -14.71 -12.46 -2.54
CA ARG A 191 -13.35 -13.01 -2.74
C ARG A 191 -12.62 -12.55 -4.02
N ILE A 192 -13.23 -11.67 -4.82
CA ILE A 192 -12.86 -11.46 -6.23
C ILE A 192 -11.43 -10.94 -6.38
N GLU A 193 -10.97 -10.09 -5.46
CA GLU A 193 -9.59 -9.59 -5.52
C GLU A 193 -8.54 -10.69 -5.37
N LEU A 194 -8.77 -11.68 -4.51
CA LEU A 194 -7.88 -12.83 -4.39
C LEU A 194 -7.85 -13.67 -5.68
N PHE A 195 -9.01 -13.88 -6.29
CA PHE A 195 -9.11 -14.69 -7.51
C PHE A 195 -8.48 -13.96 -8.71
N ASN A 196 -8.72 -12.65 -8.83
CA ASN A 196 -8.05 -11.79 -9.82
C ASN A 196 -6.54 -11.85 -9.65
N LEU A 197 -6.02 -11.71 -8.41
CA LEU A 197 -4.60 -11.83 -8.12
C LEU A 197 -4.06 -13.20 -8.54
N LEU A 198 -4.74 -14.29 -8.15
CA LEU A 198 -4.35 -15.64 -8.49
C LEU A 198 -4.33 -15.87 -10.02
N ASP A 199 -5.34 -15.36 -10.74
CA ASP A 199 -5.43 -15.49 -12.19
C ASP A 199 -4.33 -14.68 -12.89
N MET A 200 -4.00 -13.48 -12.40
CA MET A 200 -2.83 -12.71 -12.85
C MET A 200 -1.52 -13.47 -12.67
N PHE A 201 -1.31 -14.11 -11.51
CA PHE A 201 -0.13 -14.95 -11.29
C PHE A 201 -0.06 -16.12 -12.28
N LYS A 202 -1.17 -16.81 -12.56
CA LYS A 202 -1.20 -17.88 -13.58
C LYS A 202 -0.87 -17.34 -14.97
N ILE A 203 -1.43 -16.20 -15.36
CA ILE A 203 -1.15 -15.57 -16.66
C ILE A 203 0.34 -15.27 -16.80
N HIS A 204 0.95 -14.63 -15.81
CA HIS A 204 2.33 -14.17 -15.90
C HIS A 204 3.35 -15.31 -15.75
N TYR A 205 3.18 -16.17 -14.73
CA TYR A 205 4.21 -17.13 -14.32
C TYR A 205 3.98 -18.57 -14.78
N GLU A 206 2.72 -19.00 -15.03
CA GLU A 206 2.43 -20.32 -15.60
C GLU A 206 2.29 -20.26 -17.14
N ASN A 207 1.56 -19.27 -17.65
CA ASN A 207 1.30 -19.14 -19.10
C ASN A 207 2.39 -18.33 -19.84
N GLY A 208 3.32 -17.75 -19.10
CA GLY A 208 4.47 -17.03 -19.64
C GLY A 208 4.09 -15.71 -20.33
N ALA A 209 3.05 -15.02 -19.86
CA ALA A 209 2.56 -13.80 -20.50
C ALA A 209 3.39 -12.55 -20.22
N ALA A 210 4.31 -12.56 -19.26
CA ALA A 210 5.31 -11.51 -19.17
C ALA A 210 6.48 -12.04 -18.34
N ASN A 211 7.70 -11.89 -18.85
CA ASN A 211 8.90 -12.36 -18.18
C ASN A 211 9.28 -11.36 -17.08
N THR A 212 9.30 -11.80 -15.82
CA THR A 212 9.65 -10.92 -14.70
C THR A 212 11.17 -10.86 -14.54
N GLU A 213 11.74 -9.68 -14.77
CA GLU A 213 13.17 -9.43 -14.58
C GLU A 213 13.49 -9.21 -13.09
N ILE A 214 14.47 -9.92 -12.52
CA ILE A 214 14.95 -9.67 -11.16
C ILE A 214 16.38 -9.14 -11.26
N ALA A 215 16.60 -7.94 -10.73
CA ALA A 215 17.88 -7.26 -10.76
C ALA A 215 18.36 -6.89 -9.35
N CYS A 216 19.67 -6.75 -9.17
CA CYS A 216 20.25 -6.42 -7.86
C CYS A 216 21.22 -5.25 -7.94
N GLY A 217 21.26 -4.44 -6.89
CA GLY A 217 22.39 -3.54 -6.66
C GLY A 217 22.38 -2.23 -7.44
N GLU A 218 21.20 -1.65 -7.66
CA GLU A 218 21.08 -0.28 -8.15
C GLU A 218 21.43 0.71 -7.04
N LYS A 219 22.61 1.36 -7.10
CA LYS A 219 23.05 2.26 -6.01
C LYS A 219 22.38 3.64 -6.05
N SER A 220 21.75 4.02 -7.16
CA SER A 220 21.08 5.31 -7.28
C SER A 220 19.75 5.40 -6.55
N LEU A 221 19.14 4.26 -6.20
CA LEU A 221 17.91 4.21 -5.41
C LEU A 221 18.19 4.51 -3.93
N LYS A 222 17.20 5.12 -3.26
CA LYS A 222 17.24 5.34 -1.81
C LYS A 222 16.72 4.11 -1.11
N TRP A 223 17.64 3.38 -0.49
CA TRP A 223 17.39 2.07 0.11
C TRP A 223 17.05 2.08 1.61
N GLU A 224 16.93 3.26 2.21
CA GLU A 224 16.65 3.38 3.65
C GLU A 224 15.26 2.78 3.96
N GLY A 225 15.24 1.68 4.73
CA GLY A 225 14.01 0.96 5.06
C GLY A 225 13.39 0.15 3.92
N VAL A 226 14.09 -0.01 2.79
CA VAL A 226 13.57 -0.65 1.57
C VAL A 226 14.31 -1.95 1.28
N THR A 227 13.59 -3.06 1.19
CA THR A 227 14.18 -4.37 0.91
C THR A 227 14.26 -4.64 -0.60
N ALA A 228 13.16 -4.39 -1.29
CA ALA A 228 13.02 -4.60 -2.71
C ALA A 228 12.13 -3.49 -3.29
N VAL A 229 12.12 -3.40 -4.61
CA VAL A 229 11.24 -2.51 -5.36
C VAL A 229 10.68 -3.28 -6.54
N GLY A 230 9.38 -3.47 -6.53
CA GLY A 230 8.61 -3.99 -7.65
C GLY A 230 8.43 -2.90 -8.68
N SER A 231 8.51 -3.31 -9.94
CA SER A 231 8.09 -2.44 -10.99
C SER A 231 6.59 -2.29 -10.88
N THR A 232 6.13 -1.08 -11.11
CA THR A 232 4.88 -0.99 -11.82
C THR A 232 5.18 -0.65 -13.28
N ALA A 233 6.35 -0.03 -13.59
CA ALA A 233 6.79 0.50 -14.90
C ALA A 233 8.10 -0.08 -15.41
N PRO A 234 8.41 0.03 -16.72
CA PRO A 234 9.79 -0.02 -17.18
C PRO A 234 10.65 1.09 -16.58
N TYR A 235 11.92 0.79 -16.33
CA TYR A 235 12.85 1.68 -15.62
C TYR A 235 14.15 1.85 -16.41
N LYS A 236 14.37 3.07 -16.92
CA LYS A 236 15.55 3.45 -17.72
C LYS A 236 16.81 3.76 -16.89
N GLY A 237 16.71 3.76 -15.56
CA GLY A 237 17.78 4.21 -14.66
C GLY A 237 18.74 3.12 -14.18
N TYR A 238 18.61 1.88 -14.67
CA TYR A 238 19.39 0.75 -14.17
C TYR A 238 20.73 0.59 -14.90
N GLY A 239 21.73 1.38 -14.48
CA GLY A 239 23.01 1.46 -15.20
C GLY A 239 22.84 1.94 -16.65
N GLU A 240 23.38 1.20 -17.62
CA GLU A 240 23.18 1.46 -19.06
C GLU A 240 21.97 0.68 -19.64
N HIS A 241 21.23 -0.03 -18.79
CA HIS A 241 20.13 -0.90 -19.20
C HIS A 241 18.79 -0.33 -18.75
N GLN A 242 17.79 -0.43 -19.62
CA GLN A 242 16.39 -0.29 -19.21
C GLN A 242 15.87 -1.65 -18.73
N LEU A 243 15.28 -1.72 -17.55
CA LEU A 243 14.48 -2.86 -17.09
C LEU A 243 13.06 -2.74 -17.64
N ASN A 244 12.49 -3.84 -18.13
CA ASN A 244 11.13 -3.84 -18.64
C ASN A 244 10.15 -4.34 -17.57
N HIS A 245 8.97 -3.73 -17.49
CA HIS A 245 7.92 -4.26 -16.63
C HIS A 245 7.45 -5.61 -17.17
N PRO A 246 7.23 -6.63 -16.32
CA PRO A 246 7.42 -6.63 -14.88
C PRO A 246 8.89 -6.86 -14.45
N PHE A 247 9.33 -6.18 -13.38
CA PHE A 247 10.63 -6.45 -12.75
C PHE A 247 10.58 -6.31 -11.22
N VAL A 248 11.62 -6.80 -10.56
CA VAL A 248 11.91 -6.61 -9.12
C VAL A 248 13.38 -6.20 -8.97
N ILE A 249 13.66 -5.12 -8.25
CA ILE A 249 15.02 -4.70 -7.91
C ILE A 249 15.27 -4.95 -6.42
N LEU A 250 16.33 -5.71 -6.12
CA LEU A 250 16.74 -6.00 -4.75
C LEU A 250 17.79 -5.00 -4.27
N ASN A 251 17.68 -4.62 -2.99
CA ASN A 251 18.62 -3.71 -2.34
C ASN A 251 20.06 -4.25 -2.41
N PRO A 252 21.05 -3.47 -2.91
CA PRO A 252 22.45 -3.87 -2.98
C PRO A 252 23.05 -4.35 -1.66
N ASN A 253 22.49 -3.91 -0.53
CA ASN A 253 23.01 -4.21 0.78
C ASN A 253 22.64 -5.62 1.27
N PHE A 254 21.75 -6.33 0.56
CA PHE A 254 21.60 -7.77 0.75
C PHE A 254 22.82 -8.52 0.22
N LYS A 255 23.38 -9.37 1.06
CA LYS A 255 24.50 -10.27 0.77
C LYS A 255 24.13 -11.66 1.26
N SER A 256 24.43 -12.72 0.53
CA SER A 256 24.40 -14.05 1.14
C SER A 256 25.48 -14.15 2.22
N GLY A 257 25.15 -14.81 3.32
CA GLY A 257 26.10 -15.29 4.31
C GLY A 257 26.83 -16.52 3.78
N PHE A 258 27.99 -16.82 4.37
CA PHE A 258 28.88 -17.93 4.01
C PHE A 258 28.23 -19.34 4.09
N TRP A 259 27.00 -19.45 4.61
CA TRP A 259 26.24 -20.71 4.77
C TRP A 259 24.85 -20.61 4.13
N GLY A 260 24.69 -19.87 3.03
CA GLY A 260 23.44 -19.79 2.26
C GLY A 260 22.38 -18.81 2.80
N GLY A 261 22.40 -18.45 4.08
CA GLY A 261 21.41 -17.51 4.64
C GLY A 261 21.66 -16.05 4.22
N ILE A 262 20.62 -15.30 3.85
CA ILE A 262 20.73 -13.91 3.38
C ILE A 262 21.01 -12.96 4.56
N LYS A 263 21.98 -12.06 4.43
CA LYS A 263 22.41 -11.06 5.43
C LYS A 263 22.32 -9.66 4.84
N SER A 264 21.66 -8.74 5.53
CA SER A 264 21.69 -7.31 5.22
C SER A 264 22.39 -6.57 6.36
N GLY A 265 23.66 -6.20 6.16
CA GLY A 265 24.46 -5.56 7.22
C GLY A 265 24.58 -6.40 8.50
N ASN A 266 24.27 -5.80 9.66
CA ASN A 266 24.29 -6.45 10.99
C ASN A 266 23.08 -7.36 11.25
N HIS A 267 22.19 -7.58 10.28
CA HIS A 267 20.97 -8.36 10.46
C HIS A 267 21.04 -9.63 9.59
N SER A 268 20.96 -10.81 10.22
CA SER A 268 20.69 -12.06 9.52
C SER A 268 19.20 -12.08 9.16
N PHE A 269 18.88 -12.05 7.87
CA PHE A 269 17.53 -12.24 7.39
C PHE A 269 17.26 -13.75 7.33
N GLU A 270 16.06 -14.16 7.73
CA GLU A 270 15.56 -15.52 7.48
C GLU A 270 15.10 -15.60 6.02
N ASP A 271 15.27 -16.76 5.36
CA ASP A 271 14.92 -16.95 3.94
C ASP A 271 13.46 -16.55 3.63
N GLU A 272 12.58 -16.60 4.63
CA GLU A 272 11.17 -16.22 4.50
C GLU A 272 10.95 -14.72 4.26
N GLU A 273 11.72 -13.84 4.90
CA GLU A 273 11.57 -12.39 4.73
C GLU A 273 12.05 -11.97 3.34
N PHE A 274 13.11 -12.60 2.83
CA PHE A 274 13.60 -12.38 1.47
C PHE A 274 12.59 -12.85 0.42
N GLN A 275 12.10 -14.08 0.53
CA GLN A 275 11.11 -14.62 -0.39
C GLN A 275 9.80 -13.82 -0.32
N GLY A 276 9.38 -13.46 0.90
CA GLY A 276 8.21 -12.62 1.16
C GLY A 276 8.30 -11.27 0.47
N SER A 277 9.43 -10.59 0.57
CA SER A 277 9.64 -9.31 -0.12
C SER A 277 9.63 -9.46 -1.64
N ILE A 278 10.25 -10.49 -2.22
CA ILE A 278 10.14 -10.72 -3.68
C ILE A 278 8.68 -10.95 -4.08
N PHE A 279 7.95 -11.77 -3.32
CA PHE A 279 6.55 -12.06 -3.59
C PHE A 279 5.66 -10.80 -3.49
N HIS A 280 5.92 -9.97 -2.49
CA HIS A 280 5.29 -8.67 -2.32
C HIS A 280 5.49 -7.79 -3.57
N GLU A 281 6.73 -7.65 -4.04
CA GLU A 281 7.03 -6.86 -5.23
C GLU A 281 6.41 -7.48 -6.50
N MET A 282 6.29 -8.80 -6.56
CA MET A 282 5.56 -9.48 -7.64
C MET A 282 4.06 -9.19 -7.62
N ILE A 283 3.46 -8.93 -6.45
CA ILE A 283 2.06 -8.49 -6.35
C ILE A 283 1.93 -7.05 -6.86
N HIS A 284 2.90 -6.18 -6.58
CA HIS A 284 2.96 -4.84 -7.19
C HIS A 284 3.03 -4.89 -8.71
N ASN A 285 3.78 -5.85 -9.28
CA ASN A 285 3.80 -6.08 -10.73
C ASN A 285 2.42 -6.40 -11.32
N MET A 286 1.45 -6.85 -10.52
CA MET A 286 0.07 -7.11 -10.96
C MET A 286 -0.86 -5.90 -10.80
N GLY A 287 -0.32 -4.75 -10.38
CA GLY A 287 -1.06 -3.49 -10.22
C GLY A 287 -1.71 -3.31 -8.84
N TYR A 288 -1.43 -4.19 -7.88
CA TYR A 288 -1.86 -4.02 -6.50
C TYR A 288 -0.87 -3.14 -5.77
N SER A 289 -1.26 -1.93 -5.35
CA SER A 289 -0.40 -1.02 -4.59
C SER A 289 -0.87 -0.90 -3.15
N HIS A 290 0.02 -0.48 -2.26
CA HIS A 290 -0.38 -0.08 -0.91
C HIS A 290 -1.43 1.02 -0.94
N ASN A 291 -2.25 1.08 0.12
CA ASN A 291 -3.15 2.20 0.36
C ASN A 291 -4.23 2.39 -0.72
N VAL A 292 -4.43 1.39 -1.60
CA VAL A 292 -5.46 1.38 -2.66
C VAL A 292 -6.26 0.09 -2.54
N GLY A 293 -7.56 0.21 -2.33
CA GLY A 293 -8.37 -0.98 -2.07
C GLY A 293 -7.81 -1.76 -0.87
N LEU A 294 -7.89 -3.08 -0.97
CA LEU A 294 -7.34 -4.00 0.02
C LEU A 294 -5.83 -4.11 -0.20
N ASP A 295 -5.01 -4.00 0.86
CA ASP A 295 -3.55 -4.07 0.73
C ASP A 295 -3.09 -5.53 0.52
N MET A 296 -3.24 -6.01 -0.71
CA MET A 296 -2.92 -7.41 -1.05
C MET A 296 -1.43 -7.69 -0.94
N ALA A 297 -0.55 -6.72 -1.20
CA ALA A 297 0.90 -6.92 -1.20
C ALA A 297 1.41 -7.30 0.19
N TYR A 298 1.21 -6.43 1.19
CA TYR A 298 1.64 -6.73 2.55
C TYR A 298 0.88 -7.90 3.16
N THR A 299 -0.43 -8.00 2.91
CA THR A 299 -1.24 -8.99 3.61
C THR A 299 -1.02 -10.39 3.07
N CYS A 300 -0.79 -10.54 1.75
CA CYS A 300 -0.45 -11.84 1.15
C CYS A 300 1.00 -12.22 1.39
N GLU A 301 1.94 -11.28 1.42
CA GLU A 301 3.27 -11.53 1.97
C GLU A 301 3.14 -12.08 3.41
N GLY A 302 2.39 -11.38 4.25
CA GLY A 302 2.19 -11.75 5.64
C GLY A 302 1.52 -13.10 5.83
N CYS A 303 0.57 -13.45 4.96
CA CYS A 303 -0.11 -14.73 4.98
C CYS A 303 0.79 -15.88 4.50
N CYS A 304 1.57 -15.65 3.44
CA CYS A 304 2.30 -16.72 2.76
C CYS A 304 3.75 -16.89 3.27
N PHE A 305 4.33 -15.87 3.90
CA PHE A 305 5.76 -15.80 4.25
C PHE A 305 6.11 -15.30 5.67
N SER A 306 5.17 -14.91 6.54
CA SER A 306 5.51 -14.54 7.94
C SER A 306 5.74 -15.77 8.84
N GLY A 307 6.95 -15.90 9.39
CA GLY A 307 7.39 -17.04 10.18
C GLY A 307 6.73 -17.25 11.55
N GLY A 308 6.57 -18.52 11.93
CA GLY A 308 6.31 -18.94 13.31
C GLY A 308 5.47 -20.21 13.48
N LYS A 309 4.53 -20.48 12.55
CA LYS A 309 3.70 -21.70 12.55
C LYS A 309 3.48 -22.33 11.17
N LEU A 310 3.90 -21.68 10.10
CA LEU A 310 3.73 -22.14 8.71
C LEU A 310 4.88 -23.03 8.20
N ARG A 311 5.73 -23.55 9.09
CA ARG A 311 6.74 -24.56 8.71
C ARG A 311 6.10 -25.87 8.25
N GLU A 312 4.84 -26.12 8.58
CA GLU A 312 4.00 -27.10 7.90
C GLU A 312 3.37 -26.43 6.68
N ARG A 313 3.87 -26.81 5.49
CA ARG A 313 3.77 -26.12 4.19
C ARG A 313 2.36 -25.91 3.62
N ASP A 314 1.30 -26.19 4.36
CA ASP A 314 -0.08 -26.24 3.84
C ASP A 314 -1.15 -25.65 4.79
N ILE A 315 -0.80 -25.02 5.92
CA ILE A 315 -1.80 -24.50 6.88
C ILE A 315 -2.09 -23.02 6.63
N VAL A 316 -3.03 -22.71 5.74
CA VAL A 316 -3.67 -21.38 5.71
C VAL A 316 -4.65 -21.29 6.90
N ASP A 317 -4.21 -20.70 8.01
CA ASP A 317 -5.03 -20.52 9.22
C ASP A 317 -5.88 -19.24 9.13
N ASP A 318 -7.21 -19.35 9.26
CA ASP A 318 -8.10 -18.17 9.32
C ASP A 318 -7.91 -17.40 10.63
N GLY A 319 -7.25 -18.00 11.63
CA GLY A 319 -6.78 -17.32 12.84
C GLY A 319 -5.67 -16.30 12.52
N ASN A 320 -4.93 -16.46 11.42
CA ASN A 320 -3.97 -15.48 10.95
C ASN A 320 -4.70 -14.31 10.27
N VAL A 321 -4.67 -13.15 10.91
CA VAL A 321 -5.26 -11.90 10.43
C VAL A 321 -4.75 -11.56 9.01
N ALA A 322 -3.48 -11.83 8.72
CA ALA A 322 -2.88 -11.59 7.40
C ALA A 322 -3.58 -12.39 6.30
N CYS A 323 -3.96 -13.64 6.59
CA CYS A 323 -4.66 -14.49 5.63
C CYS A 323 -6.10 -14.06 5.42
N ARG A 324 -6.79 -13.55 6.46
CA ARG A 324 -8.12 -12.95 6.27
C ARG A 324 -8.05 -11.71 5.37
N LEU A 325 -7.07 -10.85 5.61
CA LEU A 325 -6.83 -9.67 4.78
C LEU A 325 -6.49 -10.02 3.34
N CYS A 326 -5.55 -10.95 3.13
CA CYS A 326 -5.19 -11.46 1.81
C CYS A 326 -6.36 -12.19 1.12
N ALA A 327 -7.30 -12.76 1.88
CA ALA A 327 -8.47 -13.41 1.30
C ALA A 327 -9.37 -12.41 0.55
N GLY A 328 -9.23 -11.13 0.89
CA GLY A 328 -9.97 -10.05 0.27
C GLY A 328 -11.47 -10.10 0.52
N ASP A 329 -11.93 -10.90 1.48
CA ASP A 329 -13.34 -11.14 1.78
C ASP A 329 -13.97 -9.93 2.50
N TYR A 330 -14.04 -8.78 1.83
CA TYR A 330 -14.52 -7.51 2.39
C TYR A 330 -15.28 -6.72 1.32
N GLU A 331 -16.21 -5.84 1.73
CA GLU A 331 -16.98 -5.03 0.77
C GLU A 331 -16.14 -3.96 0.09
N SER A 332 -15.21 -3.41 0.84
CA SER A 332 -14.30 -2.37 0.38
C SER A 332 -13.15 -2.23 1.37
N ASN A 333 -12.21 -1.36 1.06
CA ASN A 333 -11.17 -0.92 2.00
C ASN A 333 -11.69 -0.03 3.14
N THR A 334 -13.00 0.18 3.24
CA THR A 334 -13.66 0.86 4.36
C THR A 334 -14.64 -0.05 5.11
N ASP A 335 -14.66 -1.34 4.77
CA ASP A 335 -15.40 -2.38 5.50
C ASP A 335 -14.94 -2.44 6.96
N GLU A 336 -15.88 -2.58 7.90
CA GLU A 336 -15.61 -2.64 9.34
C GLU A 336 -14.54 -3.67 9.67
N ARG A 337 -14.79 -4.89 9.19
CA ARG A 337 -13.99 -6.06 9.48
C ARG A 337 -12.63 -5.93 8.82
N TYR A 338 -12.56 -5.33 7.63
CA TYR A 338 -11.29 -5.06 6.96
C TYR A 338 -10.42 -4.15 7.81
N MET A 339 -10.98 -3.05 8.28
CA MET A 339 -10.22 -2.08 9.06
C MET A 339 -9.80 -2.65 10.42
N GLU A 340 -10.66 -3.43 11.08
CA GLU A 340 -10.33 -4.13 12.32
C GLU A 340 -9.18 -5.14 12.11
N ASP A 341 -9.28 -5.97 11.06
CA ASP A 341 -8.24 -6.92 10.70
C ASP A 341 -6.94 -6.18 10.31
N LEU A 342 -7.02 -5.09 9.56
CA LEU A 342 -5.84 -4.31 9.17
C LEU A 342 -5.15 -3.71 10.40
N ALA A 343 -5.91 -3.16 11.34
CA ALA A 343 -5.38 -2.64 12.59
C ALA A 343 -4.70 -3.74 13.43
N LEU A 344 -5.31 -4.94 13.50
CA LEU A 344 -4.73 -6.11 14.15
C LEU A 344 -3.42 -6.57 13.47
N TYR A 345 -3.39 -6.54 12.14
CA TYR A 345 -2.24 -6.94 11.34
C TYR A 345 -1.06 -5.97 11.50
N GLU A 346 -1.32 -4.66 11.49
CA GLU A 346 -0.29 -3.62 11.63
C GLU A 346 0.40 -3.61 13.01
N GLY A 347 -0.13 -4.36 13.99
CA GLY A 347 0.52 -4.56 15.28
C GLY A 347 0.78 -3.23 15.96
N LYS A 348 2.01 -2.83 16.28
CA LYS A 348 2.31 -1.54 16.95
C LYS A 348 2.49 -0.34 15.99
N ARG A 349 2.33 -0.52 14.67
CA ARG A 349 2.54 0.52 13.63
C ARG A 349 1.24 1.20 13.17
N GLN A 350 0.20 1.15 14.02
CA GLN A 350 -1.25 1.39 13.84
C GLN A 350 -1.68 2.76 13.32
N SER A 351 -0.73 3.65 13.08
CA SER A 351 -0.99 4.98 12.52
C SER A 351 -1.66 4.92 11.14
N TYR A 352 -1.53 3.83 10.39
CA TYR A 352 -2.00 3.72 9.01
C TYR A 352 -3.48 3.36 8.90
N ALA A 353 -3.96 2.27 9.51
CA ALA A 353 -5.39 1.91 9.48
C ALA A 353 -6.26 3.07 10.02
N PHE A 354 -5.82 3.69 11.11
CA PHE A 354 -6.50 4.85 11.67
C PHE A 354 -6.45 6.06 10.74
N ARG A 355 -5.30 6.37 10.15
CA ARG A 355 -5.15 7.45 9.16
C ARG A 355 -6.02 7.22 7.93
N HIS A 356 -6.16 5.99 7.46
CA HIS A 356 -7.01 5.64 6.31
C HIS A 356 -8.49 5.89 6.60
N LEU A 357 -8.97 5.47 7.76
CA LEU A 357 -10.35 5.75 8.18
C LEU A 357 -10.62 7.25 8.26
N VAL A 358 -9.68 7.98 8.85
CA VAL A 358 -9.75 9.43 9.06
C VAL A 358 -9.71 10.19 7.73
N LEU A 359 -8.80 9.82 6.84
CA LEU A 359 -8.63 10.50 5.54
C LEU A 359 -9.70 10.11 4.52
N SER A 360 -10.24 8.89 4.58
CA SER A 360 -11.33 8.44 3.70
C SER A 360 -12.66 9.12 4.03
N LYS A 361 -12.92 9.45 5.29
CA LYS A 361 -14.17 10.11 5.74
C LYS A 361 -14.01 11.64 5.80
N ASN A 362 -13.65 12.23 4.67
CA ASN A 362 -13.27 13.64 4.55
C ASN A 362 -14.43 14.66 4.67
N LYS A 363 -15.49 14.42 5.49
CA LYS A 363 -16.39 15.49 5.98
C LYS A 363 -17.48 15.16 7.00
N LYS A 364 -17.84 13.90 7.30
CA LYS A 364 -18.79 13.57 8.37
C LYS A 364 -18.53 12.17 8.91
N ILE A 365 -17.62 12.08 9.87
CA ILE A 365 -17.49 10.87 10.68
C ILE A 365 -18.74 10.78 11.57
N ASP A 366 -19.55 9.74 11.40
CA ASP A 366 -20.59 9.41 12.38
C ASP A 366 -19.91 8.78 13.59
N TRP A 367 -19.83 9.51 14.70
CA TRP A 367 -19.21 9.05 15.95
C TRP A 367 -19.98 7.94 16.65
N ASN A 368 -21.17 7.62 16.15
CA ASN A 368 -21.96 6.46 16.57
C ASN A 368 -21.79 5.28 15.61
N ASP A 369 -20.98 5.42 14.56
CA ASP A 369 -20.59 4.32 13.69
C ASP A 369 -19.75 3.33 14.52
N ARG A 370 -20.28 2.12 14.72
CA ARG A 370 -19.61 1.08 15.49
C ARG A 370 -18.23 0.74 14.91
N ARG A 371 -18.04 0.89 13.60
CA ARG A 371 -16.78 0.70 12.87
C ARG A 371 -15.67 1.59 13.40
N LEU A 372 -16.00 2.87 13.51
CA LEU A 372 -15.09 3.88 14.04
C LEU A 372 -14.79 3.61 15.51
N SER A 373 -15.78 3.13 16.27
CA SER A 373 -15.60 2.85 17.67
C SER A 373 -14.67 1.68 17.94
N SER A 374 -14.79 0.58 17.19
CA SER A 374 -13.87 -0.56 17.27
C SER A 374 -12.43 -0.17 16.92
N LEU A 375 -12.25 0.64 15.86
CA LEU A 375 -10.93 1.12 15.44
C LEU A 375 -10.31 2.07 16.46
N LEU A 376 -11.11 2.99 16.99
CA LEU A 376 -10.68 3.89 18.05
C LEU A 376 -10.37 3.13 19.34
N GLU A 377 -11.15 2.12 19.68
CA GLU A 377 -10.86 1.27 20.83
C GLU A 377 -9.53 0.54 20.67
N TYR A 378 -9.29 -0.07 19.50
CA TYR A 378 -8.04 -0.75 19.22
C TYR A 378 -6.85 0.22 19.24
N PHE A 379 -7.01 1.39 18.63
CA PHE A 379 -6.07 2.50 18.70
C PHE A 379 -5.80 2.91 20.15
N PHE A 380 -6.83 3.05 20.99
CA PHE A 380 -6.67 3.46 22.39
C PHE A 380 -5.98 2.42 23.27
N VAL A 381 -6.26 1.14 23.03
CA VAL A 381 -5.64 0.04 23.77
C VAL A 381 -4.13 0.03 23.54
N ASN A 382 -3.67 0.35 22.34
CA ASN A 382 -2.29 0.17 21.93
C ASN A 382 -1.45 1.47 21.93
N GLU A 383 -2.06 2.62 21.65
CA GLU A 383 -1.40 3.93 21.77
C GLU A 383 -1.17 4.32 23.25
N GLY A 384 -1.83 3.62 24.17
CA GLY A 384 -1.65 3.77 25.61
C GLY A 384 -2.04 5.16 26.08
N ARG A 385 -1.06 6.02 26.36
CA ARG A 385 -1.27 7.35 26.96
C ARG A 385 -1.94 8.33 26.01
N PHE A 386 -1.59 8.31 24.72
CA PHE A 386 -2.27 9.13 23.72
C PHE A 386 -3.73 8.73 23.56
N GLY A 387 -3.97 7.41 23.51
CA GLY A 387 -5.31 6.86 23.44
C GLY A 387 -6.23 7.29 24.58
N LYS A 388 -5.71 7.40 25.81
CA LYS A 388 -6.46 7.93 26.96
C LYS A 388 -6.88 9.40 26.76
N SER A 389 -5.94 10.24 26.35
CA SER A 389 -6.19 11.67 26.10
C SER A 389 -7.20 11.86 24.97
N LEU A 390 -7.05 11.11 23.87
CA LEU A 390 -7.97 11.18 22.74
C LEU A 390 -9.36 10.65 23.08
N ALA A 391 -9.46 9.56 23.86
CA ALA A 391 -10.74 9.07 24.36
C ALA A 391 -11.48 10.14 25.18
N GLY A 392 -10.76 10.94 25.98
CA GLY A 392 -11.33 12.05 26.75
C GLY A 392 -11.92 13.15 25.86
N GLU A 393 -11.19 13.58 24.83
CA GLU A 393 -11.64 14.60 23.87
C GLU A 393 -12.84 14.15 23.02
N LEU A 394 -12.93 12.85 22.71
CA LEU A 394 -13.98 12.29 21.88
C LEU A 394 -15.20 11.82 22.67
N LEU A 395 -15.07 11.58 23.99
CA LEU A 395 -16.17 11.13 24.86
C LEU A 395 -17.46 11.97 24.74
N PRO A 396 -17.42 13.31 24.62
CA PRO A 396 -18.63 14.13 24.46
C PRO A 396 -19.37 13.90 23.14
N LEU A 397 -18.73 13.31 22.13
CA LEU A 397 -19.28 13.12 20.79
C LEU A 397 -20.01 11.78 20.63
N ILE A 398 -19.80 10.85 21.55
CA ILE A 398 -20.40 9.52 21.53
C ILE A 398 -21.79 9.57 22.17
N LYS A 399 -22.82 9.23 21.39
CA LYS A 399 -24.20 9.16 21.87
C LYS A 399 -24.58 7.76 22.35
N ASP A 400 -23.92 6.71 21.85
CA ASP A 400 -24.11 5.34 22.33
C ASP A 400 -23.65 5.19 23.79
N GLU A 401 -24.57 4.81 24.68
CA GLU A 401 -24.29 4.74 26.11
C GLU A 401 -23.31 3.62 26.50
N SER A 402 -23.32 2.51 25.78
CA SER A 402 -22.42 1.38 26.03
C SER A 402 -20.97 1.79 25.72
N LEU A 403 -20.77 2.39 24.54
CA LEU A 403 -19.49 2.92 24.10
C LEU A 403 -19.01 4.05 25.00
N ARG A 404 -19.90 4.99 25.34
CA ARG A 404 -19.59 6.10 26.26
C ARG A 404 -19.16 5.60 27.64
N LYS A 405 -19.83 4.58 28.19
CA LYS A 405 -19.44 3.97 29.48
C LYS A 405 -18.05 3.35 29.40
N LYS A 406 -17.77 2.60 28.33
CA LYS A 406 -16.47 1.95 28.09
C LYS A 406 -15.34 2.98 27.95
N TRP A 407 -15.55 4.03 27.18
CA TRP A 407 -14.54 5.07 26.96
C TRP A 407 -14.36 5.96 28.17
N LYS A 408 -15.40 6.18 28.98
CA LYS A 408 -15.29 6.87 30.27
C LYS A 408 -14.36 6.11 31.22
N VAL A 409 -14.41 4.78 31.23
CA VAL A 409 -13.45 3.96 31.98
C VAL A 409 -12.04 4.17 31.45
N LYS A 410 -11.86 4.12 30.12
CA LYS A 410 -10.54 4.30 29.48
C LYS A 410 -9.93 5.68 29.74
N ALA A 411 -10.70 6.75 29.56
CA ALA A 411 -10.30 8.13 29.82
C ALA A 411 -10.03 8.39 31.32
N GLY A 412 -10.67 7.62 32.20
CA GLY A 412 -10.48 7.67 33.65
C GLY A 412 -9.33 6.81 34.18
N GLU A 413 -8.67 6.00 33.35
CA GLU A 413 -7.50 5.22 33.76
C GLU A 413 -6.38 6.16 34.20
N THR A 414 -5.74 5.86 35.33
CA THR A 414 -4.67 6.68 35.89
C THR A 414 -3.60 6.97 34.85
N TRP A 415 -3.28 8.25 34.69
CA TRP A 415 -2.23 8.67 33.76
C TRP A 415 -0.88 8.50 34.46
N GLU A 416 -0.12 7.49 34.03
CA GLU A 416 1.23 7.23 34.51
C GLU A 416 2.21 7.85 33.52
N GLY A 417 3.16 8.68 33.94
CA GLY A 417 4.17 9.28 33.06
C GLY A 417 4.68 10.63 33.59
N LYS A 418 5.46 11.37 32.78
CA LYS A 418 5.93 12.72 33.16
C LYS A 418 4.90 13.79 32.78
N THR A 419 4.76 14.85 33.58
CA THR A 419 3.81 15.96 33.30
C THR A 419 3.88 16.51 31.87
N GLY A 420 5.09 16.63 31.30
CA GLY A 420 5.27 17.09 29.91
C GLY A 420 4.70 16.15 28.85
N GLU A 421 4.77 14.84 29.08
CA GLU A 421 4.21 13.83 28.18
C GLU A 421 2.68 13.79 28.27
N LYS A 422 2.10 14.07 29.45
CA LYS A 422 0.64 14.23 29.57
C LYS A 422 0.17 15.43 28.77
N LEU A 423 0.84 16.56 28.97
CA LEU A 423 0.55 17.80 28.26
C LEU A 423 0.64 17.62 26.74
N PHE A 424 1.65 16.88 26.26
CA PHE A 424 1.78 16.51 24.85
C PHE A 424 0.57 15.73 24.34
N ASN A 425 0.24 14.62 24.99
CA ASN A 425 -0.83 13.73 24.57
C ASN A 425 -2.20 14.42 24.62
N ASP A 426 -2.47 15.20 25.66
CA ASP A 426 -3.71 15.99 25.81
C ASP A 426 -3.84 17.02 24.68
N SER A 427 -2.75 17.75 24.41
CA SER A 427 -2.79 18.81 23.40
C SER A 427 -2.80 18.24 21.97
N PHE A 428 -2.13 17.11 21.73
CA PHE A 428 -2.20 16.40 20.45
C PHE A 428 -3.59 15.78 20.24
N ALA A 429 -4.24 15.27 21.29
CA ALA A 429 -5.62 14.78 21.24
C ALA A 429 -6.59 15.89 20.85
N LYS A 430 -6.42 17.07 21.44
CA LYS A 430 -7.22 18.27 21.13
C LYS A 430 -7.00 18.78 19.70
N PHE A 431 -5.75 18.79 19.25
CA PHE A 431 -5.41 19.05 17.84
C PHE A 431 -6.14 18.06 16.93
N PHE A 432 -5.99 16.76 17.20
CA PHE A 432 -6.59 15.70 16.40
C PHE A 432 -8.11 15.86 16.33
N LYS A 433 -8.75 16.06 17.48
CA LYS A 433 -10.20 16.31 17.57
C LYS A 433 -10.59 17.51 16.71
N THR A 434 -9.89 18.63 16.83
CA THR A 434 -10.24 19.84 16.08
C THR A 434 -10.02 19.67 14.56
N PHE A 435 -8.92 19.01 14.17
CA PHE A 435 -8.56 18.83 12.77
C PHE A 435 -9.47 17.81 12.07
N VAL A 436 -9.55 16.62 12.65
CA VAL A 436 -10.19 15.46 12.05
C VAL A 436 -11.70 15.47 12.29
N VAL A 437 -12.12 15.91 13.47
CA VAL A 437 -13.50 15.75 13.91
C VAL A 437 -14.32 17.00 13.64
N ASP A 438 -13.81 18.14 14.08
CA ASP A 438 -14.50 19.40 13.86
C ASP A 438 -14.32 19.88 12.40
N GLY A 439 -13.33 19.35 11.67
CA GLY A 439 -12.97 19.79 10.32
C GLY A 439 -12.51 21.26 10.28
N ASP A 440 -12.13 21.81 11.44
CA ASP A 440 -11.76 23.21 11.60
C ASP A 440 -10.23 23.31 11.55
N GLU A 441 -9.71 23.27 10.33
CA GLU A 441 -8.27 23.29 10.07
C GLU A 441 -7.58 24.50 10.73
N LYS A 442 -8.24 25.66 10.73
CA LYS A 442 -7.70 26.90 11.31
C LYS A 442 -7.64 26.86 12.82
N LYS A 443 -8.68 26.34 13.48
CA LYS A 443 -8.67 26.17 14.94
C LYS A 443 -7.71 25.08 15.35
N ALA A 444 -7.66 23.96 14.62
CA ALA A 444 -6.71 22.88 14.88
C ALA A 444 -5.28 23.40 14.75
N TYR A 445 -5.01 24.19 13.72
CA TYR A 445 -3.77 24.92 13.55
C TYR A 445 -3.43 25.79 14.76
N ASN A 446 -4.38 26.55 15.30
CA ASN A 446 -4.15 27.33 16.52
C ASN A 446 -3.87 26.44 17.74
N GLU A 447 -4.53 25.29 17.87
CA GLU A 447 -4.24 24.32 18.94
C GLU A 447 -2.82 23.74 18.81
N LEU A 448 -2.32 23.53 17.57
CA LEU A 448 -0.96 23.07 17.28
C LEU A 448 0.11 24.14 17.58
N VAL A 449 -0.16 25.40 17.24
CA VAL A 449 0.71 26.53 17.58
C VAL A 449 0.73 26.75 19.10
N ASN A 450 -0.43 26.64 19.75
CA ASN A 450 -0.59 26.76 21.19
C ASN A 450 -0.08 25.54 21.97
N LEU A 451 0.30 24.46 21.30
CA LEU A 451 0.79 23.19 21.85
C LEU A 451 2.11 23.35 22.64
N LYS A 452 2.54 24.58 22.94
CA LYS A 452 3.79 24.93 23.64
C LYS A 452 4.94 24.06 23.15
N VAL A 453 5.14 24.01 21.83
CA VAL A 453 6.28 23.32 21.20
C VAL A 453 7.60 23.72 21.87
N GLY A 454 7.71 24.96 22.37
CA GLY A 454 8.83 25.43 23.20
C GLY A 454 8.98 24.80 24.60
N GLU A 455 7.91 24.33 25.26
CA GLU A 455 8.01 23.54 26.50
C GLU A 455 8.36 22.07 26.21
N LEU A 456 7.85 21.51 25.10
CA LEU A 456 8.26 20.21 24.58
C LEU A 456 9.76 20.19 24.24
N LEU A 457 10.23 21.19 23.49
CA LEU A 457 11.64 21.43 23.18
C LEU A 457 12.50 21.50 24.45
N ARG A 458 12.05 22.21 25.48
CA ARG A 458 12.77 22.34 26.77
C ARG A 458 12.81 21.05 27.57
N SER A 459 11.78 20.21 27.49
CA SER A 459 11.76 18.90 28.15
C SER A 459 12.65 17.84 27.48
N ARG A 460 12.98 18.01 26.20
CA ARG A 460 13.93 17.15 25.45
C ARG A 460 15.36 17.27 26.00
N VAL A 461 15.74 18.44 26.51
CA VAL A 461 17.11 18.77 26.99
C VAL A 461 17.44 18.11 28.35
N HIS A 462 16.46 17.57 29.08
CA HIS A 462 16.66 17.16 30.49
C HIS A 462 16.31 15.71 30.82
N SER A 463 16.11 14.82 29.83
CA SER A 463 15.93 13.41 30.15
C SER A 463 16.43 12.44 29.10
N SER A 464 17.33 11.55 29.53
CA SER A 464 17.59 10.27 28.87
C SER A 464 16.27 9.50 28.75
N MET A 465 15.72 9.38 27.54
CA MET A 465 14.45 8.67 27.30
C MET A 465 14.52 7.86 26.01
N SER A 466 14.31 6.54 26.12
CA SER A 466 14.59 5.54 25.09
C SER A 466 13.36 5.03 24.32
N THR A 467 12.18 5.65 24.50
CA THR A 467 10.93 5.25 23.79
C THR A 467 9.94 6.40 23.54
N SER A 468 9.97 7.48 24.34
CA SER A 468 9.10 8.64 24.13
C SER A 468 9.52 9.50 22.93
N VAL A 469 10.82 9.51 22.59
CA VAL A 469 11.36 10.26 21.45
C VAL A 469 10.82 9.72 20.12
N GLN A 470 10.82 8.40 19.95
CA GLN A 470 10.29 7.74 18.75
C GLN A 470 8.80 8.05 18.52
N ARG A 471 7.99 8.10 19.58
CA ARG A 471 6.56 8.46 19.51
C ARG A 471 6.32 9.94 19.18
N VAL A 472 7.15 10.83 19.73
CA VAL A 472 7.08 12.26 19.39
C VAL A 472 7.48 12.46 17.93
N ASP A 473 8.54 11.81 17.47
CA ASP A 473 8.98 11.87 16.07
C ASP A 473 7.93 11.26 15.11
N GLU A 474 7.30 10.13 15.46
CA GLU A 474 6.19 9.53 14.70
C GLU A 474 4.95 10.45 14.64
N SER A 475 4.58 11.07 15.77
CA SER A 475 3.49 12.03 15.83
C SER A 475 3.78 13.29 15.00
N LEU A 476 5.04 13.72 14.96
CA LEU A 476 5.49 14.83 14.12
C LEU A 476 5.54 14.46 12.64
N VAL A 477 5.88 13.21 12.30
CA VAL A 477 5.76 12.67 10.93
C VAL A 477 4.30 12.65 10.49
N LEU A 478 3.38 12.21 11.35
CA LEU A 478 1.94 12.27 11.11
C LEU A 478 1.47 13.71 10.90
N LEU A 479 1.86 14.65 11.78
CA LEU A 479 1.57 16.08 11.66
C LEU A 479 2.10 16.67 10.34
N LYS A 480 3.33 16.34 9.96
CA LYS A 480 3.93 16.74 8.68
C LYS A 480 3.12 16.19 7.50
N GLY A 481 2.62 14.95 7.61
CA GLY A 481 1.73 14.34 6.63
C GLY A 481 0.42 15.09 6.47
N LEU A 482 -0.23 15.45 7.59
CA LEU A 482 -1.48 16.22 7.60
C LEU A 482 -1.27 17.64 7.05
N LEU A 483 -0.20 18.33 7.44
CA LEU A 483 0.12 19.69 6.98
C LEU A 483 0.47 19.78 5.49
N ARG A 484 1.01 18.71 4.89
CA ARG A 484 1.18 18.62 3.44
C ARG A 484 -0.14 18.64 2.67
N HIS A 485 -1.28 18.35 3.30
CA HIS A 485 -2.59 18.39 2.60
C HIS A 485 -3.20 19.78 2.60
N VAL A 486 -2.66 20.68 3.41
CA VAL A 486 -3.06 22.10 3.51
C VAL A 486 -2.24 22.96 2.52
N GLU A 487 -1.65 22.33 1.49
CA GLU A 487 -0.48 22.81 0.73
C GLU A 487 -0.65 24.09 -0.11
N GLU A 488 -1.83 24.71 -0.14
CA GLU A 488 -2.11 25.80 -1.09
C GLU A 488 -2.47 27.16 -0.44
N SER A 489 -2.53 27.25 0.89
CA SER A 489 -2.83 28.53 1.55
C SER A 489 -1.58 29.25 2.08
N ALA A 490 -1.38 30.47 1.62
CA ALA A 490 -0.28 31.37 2.02
C ALA A 490 -0.25 31.66 3.54
N GLU A 491 -1.37 31.46 4.24
CA GLU A 491 -1.50 31.65 5.69
C GLU A 491 -0.61 30.69 6.51
N TYR A 492 -0.21 29.55 5.95
CA TYR A 492 0.47 28.47 6.69
C TYR A 492 1.99 28.36 6.47
N ILE A 493 2.58 29.27 5.68
CA ILE A 493 4.02 29.30 5.37
C ILE A 493 4.90 29.45 6.63
N PRO A 494 4.60 30.35 7.61
CA PRO A 494 5.45 30.54 8.79
C PRO A 494 5.57 29.28 9.68
N LEU A 495 4.47 28.57 9.93
CA LEU A 495 4.49 27.34 10.73
C LEU A 495 5.23 26.21 10.00
N LYS A 496 5.09 26.11 8.67
CA LYS A 496 5.86 25.15 7.87
C LYS A 496 7.36 25.41 8.02
N ALA A 497 7.78 26.67 8.08
CA ALA A 497 9.16 27.02 8.35
C ALA A 497 9.59 26.62 9.78
N GLU A 498 8.74 26.85 10.79
CA GLU A 498 9.02 26.50 12.19
C GLU A 498 9.07 24.98 12.44
N ILE A 499 8.14 24.20 11.87
CA ILE A 499 8.16 22.73 11.95
C ILE A 499 9.33 22.14 11.16
N ASN A 500 9.63 22.67 9.97
CA ASN A 500 10.83 22.24 9.25
C ASN A 500 12.11 22.63 9.97
N ALA A 501 12.14 23.77 10.67
CA ALA A 501 13.27 24.16 11.51
C ALA A 501 13.40 23.22 12.71
N PHE A 502 12.29 22.84 13.36
CA PHE A 502 12.25 21.82 14.41
C PHE A 502 12.77 20.46 13.94
N LEU A 503 12.33 20.00 12.76
CA LEU A 503 12.76 18.71 12.21
C LEU A 503 14.22 18.73 11.70
N LYS A 504 14.78 19.92 11.44
CA LYS A 504 16.17 20.12 10.99
C LYS A 504 17.11 20.46 12.14
N SER A 505 16.61 20.80 13.33
CA SER A 505 17.46 21.02 14.49
C SER A 505 17.97 19.66 14.97
N ASP A 506 19.10 19.24 14.41
CA ASP A 506 19.91 18.19 15.02
C ASP A 506 20.30 18.67 16.41
N VAL A 507 19.69 18.07 17.45
CA VAL A 507 20.27 18.11 18.78
C VAL A 507 21.25 16.93 18.83
N LEU A 508 22.36 17.10 18.11
CA LEU A 508 23.59 16.40 18.41
C LEU A 508 24.32 17.25 19.45
N ASP A 509 24.09 16.89 20.71
CA ASP A 509 25.12 16.72 21.75
C ASP A 509 24.57 15.87 22.89
#